data_AF-A0A4Q2YHY0-F1
#
_entry.id   AF-A0A4Q2YHY0-F1
#
_cell.length_a   1.000
_cell.length_b   1.000
_cell.length_c   1.000
_cell.angle_alpha   90.00
_cell.angle_beta   90.00
_cell.angle_gamma   90.00
#
_symmetry.space_group_name_H-M   'P 1'
#
loop_
_entity.id
_entity.type
_entity.pdbx_description
1 polymer ?
#
loop_
_entity_poly.entity_id
_entity_poly.type
_entity_poly.pdbx_seq_one_letter_code
_entity_poly.pdbx_strand_id
1 'polypeptide(L)'
;MPAPSTLILAVLNIESSYLDNLERSATTVPDTVQFFFTAEKQWRIRTYAIDHDLHIHQVESGSDEEPFDPGTACDIISESYDDVISDFLMLEFPDPTDTAAVTEILRESQLTGTLVPTPEGCYFYSPDATAYRKQSNPEA
;
A
#
# COMPACT_ATOMS: atom_id res chain seq x y z
N MET A 1 11.93 -19.39 10.07
CA MET A 1 10.89 -18.45 10.52
C MET A 1 10.73 -17.44 9.42
N PRO A 2 9.50 -17.14 8.97
CA PRO A 2 9.26 -15.99 8.11
C PRO A 2 9.88 -14.74 8.76
N ALA A 3 10.52 -13.89 7.97
CA ALA A 3 10.98 -12.62 8.50
C ALA A 3 9.76 -11.70 8.67
N PRO A 4 9.69 -10.92 9.77
CA PRO A 4 8.60 -9.96 9.95
C PRO A 4 8.59 -8.99 8.76
N SER A 5 7.40 -8.69 8.28
CA SER A 5 7.16 -7.78 7.16
C SER A 5 6.34 -6.60 7.67
N THR A 6 6.72 -5.39 7.30
CA THR A 6 6.01 -4.18 7.72
C THR A 6 5.22 -3.63 6.55
N LEU A 7 3.93 -3.39 6.74
CA LEU A 7 3.08 -2.68 5.80
C LEU A 7 2.76 -1.31 6.38
N ILE A 8 3.19 -0.27 5.69
CA ILE A 8 2.71 1.09 5.92
C ILE A 8 1.53 1.29 4.99
N LEU A 9 0.39 1.69 5.53
CA LEU A 9 -0.83 1.96 4.81
C LEU A 9 -1.24 3.40 5.09
N ALA A 10 -1.35 4.19 4.03
CA ALA A 10 -1.97 5.51 4.06
C ALA A 10 -3.23 5.48 3.20
N VAL A 11 -4.35 5.72 3.84
CA VAL A 11 -5.66 5.86 3.20
C VAL A 11 -5.83 7.34 2.89
N LEU A 12 -6.09 7.66 1.62
CA LEU A 12 -6.28 9.04 1.17
C LEU A 12 -7.76 9.42 1.23
N ASN A 13 -8.08 10.69 1.48
CA ASN A 13 -9.43 11.26 1.39
C ASN A 13 -9.86 11.56 -0.06
N ILE A 14 -9.13 11.05 -1.04
CA ILE A 14 -9.39 11.21 -2.46
C ILE A 14 -9.56 9.84 -3.11
N GLU A 15 -10.37 9.78 -4.15
CA GLU A 15 -10.44 8.67 -5.08
C GLU A 15 -9.97 9.17 -6.45
N SER A 16 -9.04 8.44 -7.07
CA SER A 16 -8.43 8.84 -8.34
C SER A 16 -8.44 7.73 -9.38
N SER A 17 -8.39 8.16 -10.64
CA SER A 17 -8.45 7.35 -11.85
C SER A 17 -7.21 7.67 -12.68
N TYR A 18 -6.38 6.66 -12.93
CA TYR A 18 -5.24 6.81 -13.82
C TYR A 18 -5.68 6.86 -15.28
N LEU A 19 -6.71 6.09 -15.66
CA LEU A 19 -7.19 6.03 -17.04
C LEU A 19 -7.92 7.32 -17.45
N ASP A 20 -8.73 7.87 -16.56
CA ASP A 20 -9.53 9.08 -16.82
C ASP A 20 -8.80 10.37 -16.41
N ASN A 21 -7.61 10.27 -15.80
CA ASN A 21 -6.86 11.39 -15.19
C ASN A 21 -7.77 12.24 -14.27
N LEU A 22 -8.58 11.55 -13.47
CA LEU A 22 -9.61 12.16 -12.64
C LEU A 22 -9.26 11.96 -11.17
N GLU A 23 -9.29 13.04 -10.40
CA GLU A 23 -9.12 13.02 -8.95
C GLU A 23 -10.28 13.77 -8.32
N ARG A 24 -10.90 13.17 -7.30
CA ARG A 24 -12.01 13.77 -6.56
C ARG A 24 -11.98 13.31 -5.11
N SER A 25 -12.69 14.00 -4.22
CA SER A 25 -12.85 13.55 -2.84
C SER A 25 -13.48 12.15 -2.78
N ALA A 26 -12.90 11.27 -1.97
CA ALA A 26 -13.37 9.91 -1.78
C ALA A 26 -14.80 9.93 -1.24
N THR A 27 -15.74 9.39 -2.02
CA THR A 27 -17.14 9.28 -1.62
C THR A 27 -17.48 7.83 -1.26
N THR A 28 -16.81 6.87 -1.90
CA THR A 28 -17.11 5.43 -1.72
C THR A 28 -15.86 4.67 -1.28
N VAL A 29 -14.86 4.57 -2.14
CA VAL A 29 -13.60 3.86 -1.87
C VAL A 29 -12.46 4.86 -1.99
N PRO A 30 -11.67 5.07 -0.94
CA PRO A 30 -10.49 5.93 -1.00
C PRO A 30 -9.33 5.28 -1.73
N ASP A 31 -8.47 6.10 -2.33
CA ASP A 31 -7.15 5.69 -2.80
C ASP A 31 -6.28 5.30 -1.60
N THR A 32 -5.34 4.38 -1.83
CA THR A 32 -4.37 4.00 -0.80
C THR A 32 -2.97 4.02 -1.35
N VAL A 33 -2.05 4.52 -0.52
CA VAL A 33 -0.61 4.46 -0.75
C VAL A 33 -0.04 3.58 0.33
N GLN A 34 0.75 2.60 -0.08
CA GLN A 34 1.24 1.56 0.79
C GLN A 34 2.71 1.31 0.53
N PHE A 35 3.44 0.97 1.58
CA PHE A 35 4.80 0.48 1.45
C PHE A 35 4.91 -0.85 2.17
N PHE A 36 5.30 -1.88 1.43
CA PHE A 36 5.53 -3.20 1.96
C PHE A 36 7.03 -3.44 2.08
N PHE A 37 7.49 -3.68 3.30
CA PHE A 37 8.87 -3.94 3.65
C PHE A 37 9.03 -5.41 4.02
N THR A 38 10.03 -6.05 3.43
CA THR A 38 10.49 -7.38 3.80
C THR A 38 11.98 -7.30 4.16
N ALA A 39 12.52 -8.37 4.72
CA ALA A 39 13.94 -8.42 5.09
C ALA A 39 14.92 -8.19 3.93
N GLU A 40 14.49 -8.40 2.68
CA GLU A 40 15.38 -8.33 1.51
C GLU A 40 15.01 -7.20 0.55
N LYS A 41 13.74 -6.75 0.56
CA LYS A 41 13.17 -5.87 -0.45
C LYS A 41 12.04 -5.04 0.11
N GLN A 42 11.83 -3.89 -0.52
CA GLN A 42 10.70 -3.01 -0.25
C GLN A 42 9.95 -2.69 -1.55
N TRP A 43 8.64 -2.55 -1.45
CA TRP A 43 7.76 -2.22 -2.56
C TRP A 43 6.84 -1.08 -2.14
N ARG A 44 6.71 -0.10 -3.01
CA ARG A 44 5.67 0.92 -2.95
C ARG A 44 4.49 0.44 -3.77
N ILE A 45 3.32 0.36 -3.16
CA ILE A 45 2.07 0.00 -3.82
C ILE A 45 1.12 1.19 -3.73
N ARG A 46 0.54 1.60 -4.85
CA ARG A 46 -0.54 2.58 -4.90
C ARG A 46 -1.77 1.96 -5.55
N THR A 47 -2.92 2.15 -4.92
CA THR A 47 -4.22 1.69 -5.43
C THR A 47 -5.06 2.89 -5.83
N TYR A 48 -5.58 2.84 -7.06
CA TYR A 48 -6.48 3.84 -7.61
C TYR A 48 -7.92 3.34 -7.51
N ALA A 49 -8.71 3.97 -6.65
CA ALA A 49 -10.04 3.46 -6.32
C ALA A 49 -11.02 3.51 -7.50
N ILE A 50 -10.91 4.51 -8.39
CA ILE A 50 -11.88 4.68 -9.48
C ILE A 50 -11.73 3.59 -10.56
N ASP A 51 -10.50 3.31 -10.98
CA ASP A 51 -10.23 2.28 -12.01
C ASP A 51 -9.98 0.89 -11.43
N HIS A 52 -9.91 0.78 -10.11
CA HIS A 52 -9.42 -0.42 -9.41
C HIS A 52 -8.02 -0.81 -9.91
N ASP A 53 -7.21 0.20 -10.18
CA ASP A 53 -5.86 0.05 -10.73
C ASP A 53 -4.80 -0.07 -9.63
N LEU A 54 -3.75 -0.83 -9.91
CA LEU A 54 -2.70 -1.18 -8.95
C LEU A 54 -1.32 -0.89 -9.55
N HIS A 55 -0.61 0.05 -8.93
CA HIS A 55 0.77 0.37 -9.28
C HIS A 55 1.71 -0.15 -8.20
N ILE A 56 2.50 -1.16 -8.55
CA ILE A 56 3.55 -1.70 -7.69
C ILE A 56 4.89 -1.26 -8.27
N HIS A 57 5.69 -0.63 -7.42
CA HIS A 57 7.06 -0.22 -7.73
C HIS A 57 7.99 -0.79 -6.68
N GLN A 58 8.93 -1.64 -7.09
CA GLN A 58 9.99 -2.08 -6.20
C GLN A 58 10.91 -0.90 -5.90
N VAL A 59 11.08 -0.57 -4.62
CA VAL A 59 12.02 0.45 -4.17
C VAL A 59 13.37 -0.24 -4.03
N GLU A 60 14.27 -0.02 -4.97
CA GLU A 60 15.64 -0.50 -4.80
C GLU A 60 16.34 0.43 -3.79
N SER A 61 16.80 -0.11 -2.66
CA SER A 61 17.78 0.60 -1.84
C SER A 61 19.03 0.75 -2.69
N GLY A 62 19.20 1.91 -3.30
CA GLY A 62 20.37 2.25 -4.10
C GLY A 62 21.63 1.99 -3.26
N SER A 63 22.71 1.59 -3.93
CA SER A 63 23.98 1.19 -3.31
C SER A 63 24.72 2.31 -2.55
N ASP A 64 24.07 3.43 -2.24
CA ASP A 64 24.61 4.62 -1.60
C ASP A 64 23.80 4.97 -0.33
N GLU A 65 24.36 4.50 0.80
CA GLU A 65 24.42 5.13 2.12
C GLU A 65 23.17 5.35 3.00
N GLU A 66 21.92 5.18 2.55
CA GLU A 66 20.76 5.19 3.46
C GLU A 66 19.86 3.94 3.33
N PRO A 67 19.74 3.11 4.39
CA PRO A 67 18.72 2.07 4.41
C PRO A 67 17.35 2.72 4.23
N PHE A 68 16.57 2.21 3.28
CA PHE A 68 15.19 2.66 3.14
C PHE A 68 14.40 2.03 4.29
N ASP A 69 14.26 2.78 5.38
CA ASP A 69 13.54 2.35 6.57
C ASP A 69 12.04 2.68 6.46
N PRO A 70 11.19 1.96 7.21
CA PRO A 70 9.77 2.29 7.31
C PRO A 70 9.53 3.74 7.78
N GLY A 71 10.41 4.30 8.61
CA GLY A 71 10.36 5.71 8.99
C GLY A 71 10.47 6.67 7.80
N THR A 72 11.37 6.38 6.86
CA THR A 72 11.55 7.19 5.64
C THR A 72 10.33 7.13 4.74
N ALA A 73 9.69 5.95 4.62
CA ALA A 73 8.44 5.84 3.87
C ALA A 73 7.29 6.61 4.53
N CYS A 74 7.20 6.63 5.87
CA CYS A 74 6.25 7.50 6.57
C CYS A 74 6.48 8.97 6.20
N ASP A 75 7.74 9.42 6.24
CA ASP A 75 8.10 10.80 5.93
C ASP A 75 7.73 11.15 4.48
N ILE A 76 8.09 10.30 3.52
CA ILE A 76 7.73 10.49 2.09
C ILE A 76 6.22 10.56 1.89
N ILE A 77 5.46 9.66 2.53
CA ILE A 77 4.00 9.68 2.42
C ILE A 77 3.44 10.94 3.03
N SER A 78 3.88 11.30 4.24
CA SER A 78 3.44 12.52 4.91
C SER A 78 3.78 13.73 4.04
N GLU A 79 5.01 13.93 3.62
CA GLU A 79 5.40 15.08 2.79
C GLU A 79 4.66 15.15 1.46
N SER A 80 4.39 13.99 0.82
CA SER A 80 3.74 13.95 -0.50
C SER A 80 2.22 14.08 -0.42
N TYR A 81 1.60 13.64 0.68
CA TYR A 81 0.15 13.44 0.78
C TYR A 81 -0.47 14.02 2.06
N ASP A 82 0.26 14.79 2.88
CA ASP A 82 -0.21 15.37 4.16
C ASP A 82 -1.64 15.94 4.07
N ASP A 83 -1.91 16.68 3.00
CA ASP A 83 -3.18 17.38 2.78
C ASP A 83 -4.35 16.43 2.46
N VAL A 84 -4.05 15.25 1.90
CA VAL A 84 -5.04 14.27 1.44
C VAL A 84 -5.01 12.97 2.24
N ILE A 85 -4.14 12.81 3.24
CA ILE A 85 -4.15 11.62 4.11
C ILE A 85 -5.38 11.67 5.02
N SER A 86 -6.20 10.63 4.93
CA SER A 86 -7.30 10.41 5.85
C SER A 86 -6.87 9.61 7.06
N ASP A 87 -6.12 8.54 6.83
CA ASP A 87 -5.73 7.59 7.85
C ASP A 87 -4.34 7.04 7.53
N PHE A 88 -3.54 6.83 8.56
CA PHE A 88 -2.16 6.39 8.43
C PHE A 88 -1.86 5.32 9.46
N LEU A 89 -1.51 4.13 9.00
CA LEU A 89 -1.32 2.95 9.81
C LEU A 89 -0.01 2.27 9.45
N MET A 90 0.71 1.84 10.48
CA MET A 90 1.87 0.96 10.33
C MET A 90 1.52 -0.38 10.95
N LEU A 91 1.47 -1.42 10.11
CA LEU A 91 1.13 -2.78 10.49
C LEU A 91 2.37 -3.65 10.37
N GLU A 92 2.66 -4.42 11.42
CA GLU A 92 3.74 -5.41 11.38
C GLU A 92 3.13 -6.81 11.30
N PHE A 93 3.49 -7.52 10.24
CA PHE A 93 3.05 -8.88 9.97
C PHE A 93 4.21 -9.85 10.23
N PRO A 94 4.13 -10.67 11.29
CA PRO A 94 5.15 -11.69 11.54
C PRO A 94 5.17 -12.75 10.43
N ASP A 95 4.01 -13.06 9.85
CA ASP A 95 3.89 -13.90 8.66
C ASP A 95 2.76 -13.34 7.75
N PRO A 96 3.09 -12.80 6.56
CA PRO A 96 2.08 -12.27 5.64
C PRO A 96 1.36 -13.37 4.84
N THR A 97 1.79 -14.63 4.94
CA THR A 97 1.12 -15.79 4.32
C THR A 97 -0.03 -16.32 5.18
N ASP A 98 0.04 -16.08 6.49
CA ASP A 98 -0.99 -16.46 7.45
C ASP A 98 -2.16 -15.46 7.42
N THR A 99 -3.15 -15.79 6.58
CA THR A 99 -4.34 -14.94 6.41
C THR A 99 -5.11 -14.73 7.70
N ALA A 100 -5.03 -15.63 8.68
CA ALA A 100 -5.76 -15.50 9.94
C ALA A 100 -5.12 -14.42 10.82
N ALA A 101 -3.81 -14.48 11.01
CA ALA A 101 -3.03 -13.46 11.73
C ALA A 101 -3.15 -12.10 11.05
N VAL A 102 -3.04 -12.07 9.71
CA VAL A 102 -3.22 -10.84 8.92
C VAL A 102 -4.62 -10.25 9.14
N THR A 103 -5.67 -11.06 9.07
CA THR A 103 -7.05 -10.59 9.27
C THR A 103 -7.27 -10.06 10.68
N GLU A 104 -6.63 -10.68 11.69
CA GLU A 104 -6.69 -10.23 13.07
C GLU A 104 -6.04 -8.85 13.23
N ILE A 105 -4.82 -8.65 12.70
CA ILE A 105 -4.11 -7.37 12.72
C ILE A 105 -4.93 -6.28 12.02
N LEU A 106 -5.45 -6.56 10.82
CA LEU A 106 -6.30 -5.62 10.09
C LEU A 106 -7.53 -5.21 10.92
N ARG A 107 -8.18 -6.19 11.56
CA ARG A 107 -9.36 -5.96 12.40
C ARG A 107 -9.04 -5.14 13.64
N GLU A 108 -7.89 -5.38 14.28
CA GLU A 108 -7.42 -4.58 15.41
C GLU A 108 -7.17 -3.13 15.00
N SER A 109 -6.67 -2.92 13.78
CA SER A 109 -6.50 -1.59 13.18
C SER A 109 -7.77 -0.99 12.57
N GLN A 110 -8.94 -1.59 12.83
CA GLN A 110 -10.26 -1.15 12.35
C GLN A 110 -10.38 -1.12 10.81
N LEU A 111 -9.52 -1.86 10.11
CA LEU A 111 -9.55 -2.00 8.67
C LEU A 111 -10.55 -3.10 8.27
N THR A 112 -11.44 -2.77 7.34
CA THR A 112 -12.48 -3.69 6.83
C THR A 112 -12.07 -4.45 5.57
N GLY A 113 -10.91 -4.12 5.00
CA GLY A 113 -10.41 -4.70 3.78
C GLY A 113 -9.68 -6.05 3.96
N THR A 114 -8.92 -6.44 2.94
CA THR A 114 -8.16 -7.69 2.94
C THR A 114 -6.77 -7.51 2.36
N LEU A 115 -5.84 -8.39 2.74
CA LEU A 115 -4.49 -8.41 2.18
C LEU A 115 -4.47 -9.32 0.96
N VAL A 116 -4.07 -8.77 -0.18
CA VAL A 116 -4.03 -9.46 -1.47
C VAL A 116 -2.57 -9.74 -1.84
N PRO A 117 -2.20 -11.01 -2.09
CA PRO A 117 -0.88 -11.34 -2.59
C PRO A 117 -0.73 -10.93 -4.06
N THR A 118 0.47 -10.45 -4.41
CA THR A 118 0.83 -10.07 -5.78
C THR A 118 1.79 -11.09 -6.39
N PRO A 119 1.83 -11.21 -7.73
CA PRO A 119 2.80 -12.08 -8.41
C PRO A 119 4.26 -11.62 -8.21
N GLU A 120 4.49 -10.36 -7.81
CA GLU A 120 5.83 -9.83 -7.51
C GLU A 120 6.39 -10.33 -6.17
N GLY A 121 5.56 -11.01 -5.36
CA GLY A 121 5.95 -11.55 -4.05
C GLY A 121 5.71 -10.59 -2.89
N CYS A 122 5.05 -9.46 -3.12
CA CYS A 122 4.60 -8.54 -2.07
C CYS A 122 3.10 -8.68 -1.81
N TYR A 123 2.64 -8.08 -0.71
CA TYR A 123 1.24 -8.07 -0.31
C TYR A 123 0.75 -6.62 -0.24
N PHE A 124 -0.49 -6.38 -0.66
CA PHE A 124 -1.12 -5.06 -0.53
C PHE A 124 -2.49 -5.18 0.11
N TYR A 125 -2.88 -4.17 0.86
CA TYR A 125 -4.20 -4.02 1.43
C TYR A 125 -5.19 -3.50 0.39
N SER A 126 -6.33 -4.17 0.25
CA SER A 126 -7.46 -3.76 -0.57
C SER A 126 -8.61 -3.34 0.36
N PRO A 127 -8.97 -2.04 0.43
CA PRO A 127 -10.01 -1.56 1.35
C PRO A 127 -11.40 -2.12 1.05
N ASP A 128 -11.69 -2.38 -0.22
CA ASP A 128 -13.00 -2.87 -0.68
C ASP A 128 -13.05 -4.41 -0.81
N ALA A 129 -11.95 -5.11 -0.46
CA ALA A 129 -11.75 -6.53 -0.74
C ALA A 129 -11.95 -6.93 -2.23
N THR A 130 -12.04 -5.94 -3.11
CA THR A 130 -12.14 -6.13 -4.55
C THR A 130 -10.75 -6.40 -5.12
N ALA A 131 -10.70 -7.26 -6.14
CA ALA A 131 -9.47 -7.57 -6.82
C ALA A 131 -9.02 -6.37 -7.66
N TYR A 132 -8.05 -5.59 -7.13
CA TYR A 132 -7.32 -4.62 -7.93
C TYR A 132 -6.45 -5.36 -8.94
N ARG A 133 -6.40 -4.84 -10.17
CA ARG A 133 -5.55 -5.38 -11.22
C ARG A 133 -4.76 -4.25 -11.82
N LYS A 134 -3.50 -4.51 -12.17
CA LYS A 134 -2.71 -3.61 -13.01
C LYS A 134 -3.38 -3.54 -14.39
N GLN A 135 -4.21 -2.53 -14.60
CA GLN A 135 -4.87 -2.23 -15.87
C GLN A 135 -4.07 -1.21 -16.67
N SER A 136 -3.41 -0.29 -15.97
CA SER A 136 -2.56 0.74 -16.52
C SER A 136 -1.09 0.34 -16.45
N ASN A 137 -0.40 0.49 -17.58
CA ASN A 137 1.05 0.56 -17.58
C ASN A 137 1.38 2.05 -17.60
N PRO A 138 2.08 2.62 -16.60
CA PRO A 138 2.66 3.93 -16.81
C PRO A 138 3.63 3.79 -18.00
N GLU A 139 3.29 4.38 -19.14
CA GLU A 139 4.26 4.52 -20.22
C GLU A 139 5.44 5.31 -19.64
N ALA A 140 6.63 4.69 -19.77
CA ALA A 140 7.90 5.11 -19.19
C ALA A 140 8.35 6.50 -19.66
#